data_AF-A0A497QDQ6-F1
#
_entry.id   AF-A0A497QDQ6-F1
#
_cell.length_a   1.000
_cell.length_b   1.000
_cell.length_c   1.000
_cell.angle_alpha   90.00
_cell.angle_beta   90.00
_cell.angle_gamma   90.00
#
_symmetry.space_group_name_H-M   'P 1'
#
loop_
_entity.id
_entity.type
_entity.pdbx_description
1 polymer ?
#
loop_
_entity_poly.entity_id
_entity_poly.type
_entity_poly.pdbx_seq_one_letter_code
_entity_poly.pdbx_strand_id
1 'polypeptide(L)' 'EKAPRLRHEIVKHLVAKEKLWVLGAGQNVIRFTPSYVITTDEIDDAVERMDRAIRAVTS' A
#
# COMPACT_ATOMS: atom_id res chain seq x y z
N GLU A 1 18.09 0.99 -1.58
CA GLU A 1 18.41 -0.17 -2.44
C GLU A 1 17.22 -0.51 -3.34
N LYS A 2 17.42 -1.13 -4.51
CA LYS A 2 16.33 -1.52 -5.43
C LYS A 2 15.63 -2.77 -4.89
N ALA A 3 14.30 -2.75 -4.74
CA ALA A 3 13.53 -3.85 -4.14
C ALA A 3 12.18 -4.12 -4.86
N PRO A 4 12.17 -4.34 -6.19
CA PRO A 4 10.94 -4.38 -6.96
C PRO A 4 10.04 -5.57 -6.61
N ARG A 5 10.63 -6.71 -6.21
CA ARG A 5 9.89 -7.90 -5.78
C ARG A 5 9.14 -7.66 -4.47
N LEU A 6 9.85 -7.15 -3.45
CA LEU A 6 9.24 -6.83 -2.16
C LEU A 6 8.09 -5.84 -2.34
N ARG A 7 8.32 -4.77 -3.11
CA ARG A 7 7.28 -3.80 -3.45
C ARG A 7 6.07 -4.44 -4.14
N HIS A 8 6.28 -5.39 -5.07
CA HIS A 8 5.16 -6.10 -5.71
C HIS A 8 4.37 -6.97 -4.73
N GLU A 9 5.03 -7.68 -3.83
CA GLU A 9 4.34 -8.50 -2.82
C GLU A 9 3.47 -7.64 -1.89
N ILE A 10 3.99 -6.49 -1.44
CA ILE A 10 3.22 -5.54 -0.63
C ILE A 10 2.01 -5.01 -1.42
N VAL A 11 2.19 -4.57 -2.67
CA VAL A 11 1.08 -4.10 -3.53
C VAL A 11 0.03 -5.19 -3.75
N LYS A 12 0.46 -6.43 -3.98
CA LYS A 12 -0.45 -7.57 -4.14
C LYS A 12 -1.25 -7.83 -2.87
N HIS A 13 -0.62 -7.73 -1.69
CA HIS A 13 -1.30 -7.88 -0.41
C HIS A 13 -2.33 -6.77 -0.17
N LEU A 14 -1.95 -5.52 -0.43
CA LEU A 14 -2.83 -4.34 -0.32
C LEU A 14 -4.09 -4.50 -1.17
N VAL A 15 -3.94 -4.87 -2.45
CA VAL A 15 -5.07 -5.01 -3.37
C VAL A 15 -5.91 -6.25 -3.05
N ALA A 16 -5.28 -7.42 -2.89
CA ALA A 16 -6.01 -8.68 -2.79
C ALA A 16 -6.67 -8.89 -1.43
N LYS A 17 -6.00 -8.49 -0.33
CA LYS A 17 -6.45 -8.76 1.04
C LYS A 17 -7.01 -7.52 1.73
N GLU A 18 -6.29 -6.40 1.74
CA GLU A 18 -6.74 -5.16 2.42
C GLU A 18 -7.79 -4.38 1.60
N LYS A 19 -8.05 -4.80 0.36
CA LYS A 19 -8.96 -4.14 -0.59
C LYS A 19 -8.62 -2.66 -0.81
N LEU A 20 -7.33 -2.33 -0.74
CA LEU A 20 -6.81 -0.98 -0.93
C LEU A 20 -6.10 -0.88 -2.28
N TRP A 21 -6.66 -0.08 -3.20
CA TRP A 21 -6.09 0.11 -4.53
C TRP A 21 -4.94 1.11 -4.49
N VAL A 22 -3.75 0.67 -4.89
CA VAL A 22 -2.52 1.48 -4.92
C VAL A 22 -1.69 1.15 -6.15
N LEU A 23 -0.74 2.02 -6.48
CA LEU A 23 0.15 1.82 -7.62
C LEU A 23 1.59 1.57 -7.18
N GLY A 24 2.23 0.54 -7.72
CA GLY A 24 3.68 0.41 -7.63
C GLY A 24 4.38 1.41 -8.57
N ALA A 25 5.43 2.09 -8.09
CA ALA A 25 6.23 3.01 -8.91
C ALA A 25 7.75 2.75 -8.78
N GLY A 26 8.49 2.83 -9.89
CA GLY A 26 9.95 2.70 -9.88
C GLY A 26 10.43 1.35 -9.36
N GLN A 27 11.49 1.33 -8.55
CA GLN A 27 12.15 0.10 -8.08
C GLN A 27 11.78 -0.31 -6.65
N ASN A 28 11.14 0.56 -5.88
CA ASN A 28 10.90 0.35 -4.45
C ASN A 28 9.84 1.30 -3.87
N VAL A 29 9.03 1.96 -4.70
CA VAL A 29 8.04 2.95 -4.26
C VAL A 29 6.62 2.42 -4.47
N ILE A 30 5.73 2.75 -3.53
CA ILE A 30 4.28 2.62 -3.65
C ILE A 30 3.72 4.04 -3.65
N ARG A 31 2.86 4.36 -4.62
CA ARG A 31 2.17 5.64 -4.72
C ARG A 31 0.78 5.51 -4.12
N PHE A 32 0.51 6.41 -3.18
CA PHE A 32 -0.80 6.60 -2.59
C PHE A 32 -1.36 7.91 -3.13
N THR A 33 -2.41 7.81 -3.95
CA THR A 33 -3.02 8.96 -4.64
C THR A 33 -4.54 8.87 -4.51
N PRO A 34 -5.09 9.10 -3.30
CA PRO A 34 -6.53 9.08 -3.08
C PRO A 34 -7.22 10.27 -3.76
N SER A 35 -8.55 10.23 -3.78
CA SER A 35 -9.37 11.36 -4.22
C SER A 35 -9.22 12.56 -3.28
N TYR A 36 -9.35 13.78 -3.79
CA TYR A 36 -9.28 14.99 -2.96
C TYR A 36 -10.48 15.18 -2.02
N VAL A 37 -11.58 14.43 -2.23
CA VAL A 37 -12.74 14.45 -1.33
C VAL A 37 -12.68 13.41 -0.22
N ILE A 38 -11.57 12.66 -0.11
CA ILE A 38 -11.36 11.69 0.96
C ILE A 38 -11.42 12.37 2.34
N THR A 39 -11.98 11.66 3.32
CA THR A 39 -12.07 12.10 4.71
C THR A 39 -10.83 11.71 5.51
N THR A 40 -10.64 12.31 6.69
CA THR A 40 -9.57 11.93 7.61
C THR A 40 -9.69 10.46 8.03
N ASP A 41 -10.90 10.01 8.39
CA ASP A 41 -11.14 8.63 8.83
C ASP A 41 -10.79 7.61 7.73
N GLU A 42 -11.09 7.91 6.46
CA GLU A 42 -10.72 7.07 5.32
C GLU A 42 -9.20 7.06 5.07
N ILE A 43 -8.51 8.19 5.30
CA ILE A 43 -7.03 8.23 5.23
C ILE A 43 -6.43 7.36 6.33
N ASP A 44 -6.92 7.49 7.56
CA ASP A 44 -6.40 6.75 8.71
C ASP A 44 -6.59 5.23 8.52
N ASP A 45 -7.78 4.80 8.11
CA ASP A 45 -8.05 3.39 7.75
C ASP A 45 -7.16 2.89 6.61
N ALA A 46 -6.93 3.70 5.57
CA ALA A 46 -6.03 3.32 4.48
C ALA A 46 -4.56 3.17 4.93
N VAL A 47 -4.10 4.02 5.85
CA VAL A 47 -2.75 3.94 6.41
C VAL A 47 -2.60 2.69 7.30
N GLU A 48 -3.60 2.38 8.12
CA GLU A 48 -3.60 1.15 8.93
C GLU A 48 -3.57 -0.12 8.08
N ARG A 49 -4.35 -0.16 7.00
CA ARG A 49 -4.31 -1.24 5.99
C ARG A 49 -2.92 -1.39 5.39
N MET A 50 -2.26 -0.27 5.09
CA MET A 50 -0.90 -0.28 4.56
C MET A 50 0.12 -0.83 5.56
N ASP A 51 0.04 -0.43 6.84
CA ASP A 51 0.89 -0.97 7.90
C ASP A 51 0.73 -2.49 8.04
N ARG A 52 -0.52 -2.99 8.08
CA ARG A 52 -0.80 -4.43 8.15
C ARG A 52 -0.21 -5.20 6.96
N ALA A 53 -0.37 -4.68 5.74
CA ALA A 53 0.18 -5.32 4.55
C ALA A 53 1.71 -5.34 4.53
N ILE A 54 2.36 -4.25 4.98
CA ILE A 54 3.82 -4.21 5.08
C ILE A 54 4.29 -5.26 6.09
N ARG A 55 3.74 -5.24 7.32
CA ARG A 55 4.10 -6.21 8.36
C ARG A 55 3.89 -7.65 7.92
N ALA A 56 2.79 -7.96 7.23
CA ALA A 56 2.49 -9.30 6.74
C ALA A 56 3.48 -9.84 5.69
N VAL A 57 4.23 -8.96 5.02
CA VAL A 57 5.22 -9.33 4.00
C VAL A 57 6.65 -9.25 4.53
N THR A 58 6.93 -8.38 5.51
CA THR A 58 8.28 -8.15 6.04
C THR A 58 8.59 -8.85 7.37
N SER A 59 7.57 -9.39 8.05
CA SER A 59 7.73 -10.19 9.28
C SER A 59 7.82 -11.67 8.95
#